data_AF-A0A848WCB1-F1
#
_entry.id   AF-A0A848WCB1-F1
#
_cell.length_a   1.000
_cell.length_b   1.000
_cell.length_c   1.000
_cell.angle_alpha   90.00
_cell.angle_beta   90.00
_cell.angle_gamma   90.00
#
_symmetry.space_group_name_H-M   'P 1'
#
loop_
_entity.id
_entity.type
_entity.pdbx_description
1 polymer ?
#
loop_
_entity_poly.entity_id
_entity_poly.type
_entity_poly.pdbx_seq_one_letter_code
_entity_poly.pdbx_strand_id
1 'polypeptide(L)'
;DIVDACPYGAIWWNEEKQVPQHWFFDAHLLDTGWEEPRCVTVCATNALKAVKVEDEEMARLIAQDELEPLRPDLETQPRVHYKNLWRYTKAFIAGSVSVERGGVVDCLAGAMVALRHDGETIAEQQTDKFGDFKFDRLAANGGAYEVDISADGYTTSVIEVILDDTENVGEIRLSPL
;
A
#
# COMPACT_ATOMS: atom_id res chain seq x y z
N ASP A 1 5.10 -33.05 -2.04
CA ASP A 1 6.54 -32.78 -2.11
C ASP A 1 6.89 -31.69 -1.09
N ILE A 2 8.14 -31.58 -0.64
CA ILE A 2 8.57 -30.53 0.33
C ILE A 2 8.47 -29.15 -0.31
N VAL A 3 8.80 -29.03 -1.60
CA VAL A 3 8.67 -27.78 -2.36
C VAL A 3 7.24 -27.25 -2.33
N ASP A 4 6.29 -28.11 -2.69
CA ASP A 4 4.85 -27.77 -2.75
C ASP A 4 4.21 -27.59 -1.37
N ALA A 5 4.87 -28.03 -0.29
CA ALA A 5 4.32 -27.93 1.05
C ALA A 5 4.33 -26.48 1.59
N CYS A 6 5.15 -25.59 1.02
CA CYS A 6 5.20 -24.19 1.43
C CYS A 6 4.11 -23.38 0.72
N PRO A 7 3.08 -22.87 1.42
CA PRO A 7 2.00 -22.12 0.77
C PRO A 7 2.44 -20.73 0.29
N TYR A 8 3.66 -20.31 0.64
CA TYR A 8 4.30 -19.07 0.18
C TYR A 8 5.21 -19.28 -1.04
N GLY A 9 5.43 -20.52 -1.48
CA GLY A 9 6.37 -20.83 -2.57
C GLY A 9 7.82 -20.48 -2.25
N ALA A 10 8.19 -20.45 -0.97
CA ALA A 10 9.52 -20.01 -0.51
C ALA A 10 10.58 -21.13 -0.46
N ILE A 11 10.23 -22.34 -0.89
CA ILE A 11 11.13 -23.50 -1.00
C ILE A 11 11.36 -23.77 -2.49
N TRP A 12 12.61 -24.01 -2.89
CA TRP A 12 12.98 -24.40 -4.25
C TRP A 12 13.78 -25.69 -4.26
N TRP A 13 13.70 -26.44 -5.36
CA TRP A 13 14.52 -27.65 -5.56
C TRP A 13 15.92 -27.28 -6.08
N ASN A 14 16.97 -27.81 -5.46
CA ASN A 14 18.34 -27.68 -5.95
C ASN A 14 18.72 -28.92 -6.78
N GLU A 15 18.87 -28.75 -8.09
CA GLU A 15 19.17 -29.86 -9.00
C GLU A 15 20.58 -30.47 -8.81
N GLU A 16 21.58 -29.69 -8.42
CA GLU A 16 22.94 -30.24 -8.24
C GLU A 16 23.03 -31.07 -6.95
N LYS A 17 22.41 -30.55 -5.88
CA LYS A 17 22.47 -31.16 -4.55
C LYS A 17 21.36 -32.17 -4.30
N GLN A 18 20.34 -32.20 -5.16
CA GLN A 18 19.17 -33.06 -5.06
C GLN A 18 18.47 -32.93 -3.71
N VAL A 19 18.28 -31.68 -3.25
CA VAL A 19 17.61 -31.34 -1.99
C VAL A 19 16.77 -30.07 -2.14
N PRO A 20 15.66 -29.93 -1.39
CA PRO A 20 14.96 -28.66 -1.28
C PRO A 20 15.78 -27.68 -0.45
N GLN A 21 15.70 -26.40 -0.81
CA GLN A 21 16.36 -25.29 -0.10
C GLN A 21 15.38 -24.14 0.09
N HIS A 22 15.60 -23.36 1.14
CA HIS A 22 14.85 -22.16 1.44
C HIS A 22 15.73 -21.17 2.20
N TRP A 23 15.25 -19.93 2.38
CA TRP A 23 15.96 -18.99 3.24
C TRP A 23 15.80 -19.37 4.71
N PHE A 24 16.95 -19.69 5.31
CA PHE A 24 17.15 -20.11 6.71
C PHE A 24 17.48 -18.98 7.69
N PHE A 25 17.17 -17.72 7.34
CA PHE A 25 17.42 -16.56 8.21
C PHE A 25 18.89 -16.37 8.61
N ASP A 26 19.82 -16.81 7.75
CA ASP A 26 21.28 -16.81 8.01
C ASP A 26 21.67 -17.38 9.38
N ALA A 27 20.96 -18.42 9.86
CA ALA A 27 21.16 -18.99 11.19
C ALA A 27 22.64 -19.25 11.54
N HIS A 28 23.42 -19.79 10.59
CA HIS A 28 24.87 -20.00 10.73
C HIS A 28 25.68 -18.74 11.11
N LEU A 29 25.27 -17.55 10.69
CA LEU A 29 25.93 -16.29 11.06
C LEU A 29 25.48 -15.83 12.45
N LEU A 30 24.18 -15.91 12.73
CA LEU A 30 23.64 -15.57 14.05
C LEU A 30 24.24 -16.45 15.16
N ASP A 31 24.38 -17.75 14.90
CA ASP A 31 25.01 -18.72 15.80
C ASP A 31 26.51 -18.45 16.03
N THR A 32 27.15 -17.69 15.14
CA THR A 32 28.56 -17.25 15.27
C THR A 32 28.70 -15.82 15.80
N GLY A 33 27.60 -15.22 16.27
CA GLY A 33 27.60 -13.93 16.96
C GLY A 33 27.33 -12.72 16.08
N TRP A 34 26.84 -12.91 14.85
CA TRP A 34 26.31 -11.79 14.07
C TRP A 34 25.06 -11.23 14.72
N GLU A 35 24.92 -9.91 14.72
CA GLU A 35 23.78 -9.23 15.31
C GLU A 35 22.51 -9.38 14.45
N GLU A 36 22.66 -9.49 13.12
CA GLU A 36 21.55 -9.55 12.17
C GLU A 36 21.91 -10.30 10.86
N PRO A 37 20.91 -10.79 10.10
CA PRO A 37 21.12 -11.46 8.82
C PRO A 37 21.73 -10.55 7.75
N ARG A 38 22.35 -11.16 6.73
CA ARG A 38 23.02 -10.44 5.63
C ARG A 38 22.11 -9.46 4.92
N CYS A 39 20.85 -9.86 4.67
CA CYS A 39 19.89 -9.00 3.99
C CYS A 39 19.67 -7.67 4.74
N VAL A 40 19.69 -7.68 6.07
CA VAL A 40 19.57 -6.48 6.89
C VAL A 40 20.85 -5.65 6.79
N THR A 41 22.02 -6.26 6.97
CA THR A 41 23.32 -5.55 6.96
C THR A 41 23.62 -4.81 5.66
N VAL A 42 23.13 -5.29 4.52
CA VAL A 42 23.39 -4.70 3.20
C VAL A 42 22.29 -3.73 2.75
N CYS A 43 21.21 -3.60 3.52
CA CYS A 43 20.04 -2.81 3.15
C CYS A 43 20.33 -1.30 3.28
N ALA A 44 20.76 -0.66 2.19
CA ALA A 44 21.06 0.76 2.18
C ALA A 44 19.86 1.68 2.49
N THR A 45 18.64 1.18 2.33
CA THR A 45 17.40 1.95 2.54
C THR A 45 16.82 1.78 3.95
N ASN A 46 17.39 0.90 4.78
CA ASN A 46 16.83 0.52 6.08
C ASN A 46 15.40 -0.03 5.99
N ALA A 47 15.08 -0.74 4.91
CA ALA A 47 13.76 -1.35 4.72
C ALA A 47 13.57 -2.64 5.54
N LEU A 48 14.65 -3.24 6.04
CA LEU A 48 14.63 -4.48 6.80
C LEU A 48 15.08 -4.22 8.23
N LYS A 49 14.45 -4.91 9.18
CA LYS A 49 14.83 -4.89 10.60
C LYS A 49 14.68 -6.29 11.16
N ALA A 50 15.76 -6.86 11.70
CA ALA A 50 15.71 -8.09 12.48
C ALA A 50 15.65 -7.73 13.97
N VAL A 51 14.83 -8.44 14.73
CA VAL A 51 14.73 -8.28 16.18
C VAL A 51 14.68 -9.65 16.84
N LYS A 52 15.28 -9.75 18.03
CA LYS A 52 15.17 -10.90 18.93
C LYS A 52 14.56 -10.41 20.23
N VAL A 53 13.24 -10.58 20.35
CA VAL A 53 12.44 -10.08 21.47
C VAL A 53 11.41 -11.14 21.85
N GLU A 54 10.85 -11.01 23.05
CA GLU A 54 9.73 -11.85 23.51
C GLU A 54 8.43 -11.49 22.76
N ASP A 55 7.45 -12.38 22.82
CA ASP A 55 6.19 -12.26 22.09
C ASP A 55 5.41 -10.98 22.46
N GLU A 56 5.43 -10.57 23.74
CA GLU A 56 4.78 -9.33 24.18
C GLU A 56 5.38 -8.08 23.53
N GLU A 57 6.70 -8.07 23.37
CA GLU A 57 7.40 -6.96 22.74
C GLU A 57 7.19 -6.98 21.22
N MET A 58 7.18 -8.15 20.59
CA MET A 58 6.83 -8.26 19.17
C MET A 58 5.39 -7.79 18.91
N ALA A 59 4.44 -8.15 19.77
CA ALA A 59 3.06 -7.68 19.69
C ALA A 59 2.97 -6.14 19.83
N ARG A 60 3.77 -5.56 20.74
CA ARG A 60 3.89 -4.09 20.87
C ARG A 60 4.41 -3.46 19.58
N LEU A 61 5.45 -4.02 18.98
CA LEU A 61 6.01 -3.53 17.71
C LEU A 61 5.00 -3.63 16.57
N ILE A 62 4.28 -4.75 16.46
CA ILE A 62 3.21 -4.94 15.46
C ILE A 62 2.16 -3.84 15.56
N ALA A 63 1.66 -3.58 16.78
CA ALA A 63 0.66 -2.55 17.02
C ALA A 63 1.20 -1.14 16.77
N GLN A 64 2.42 -0.84 17.25
CA GLN A 64 3.04 0.47 17.13
C GLN A 64 3.34 0.84 15.66
N ASP A 65 3.84 -0.11 14.88
CA ASP A 65 4.29 0.14 13.51
C ASP A 65 3.23 -0.24 12.45
N GLU A 66 2.03 -0.66 12.85
CA GLU A 66 0.98 -1.17 11.96
C GLU A 66 1.51 -2.28 11.03
N LEU A 67 2.21 -3.26 11.61
CA LEU A 67 2.83 -4.34 10.84
C LEU A 67 1.80 -5.41 10.46
N GLU A 68 1.85 -5.88 9.21
CA GLU A 68 0.93 -6.88 8.69
C GLU A 68 1.67 -8.15 8.26
N PRO A 69 1.14 -9.35 8.53
CA PRO A 69 1.69 -10.58 7.96
C PRO A 69 1.35 -10.70 6.47
N LEU A 70 2.19 -11.42 5.71
CA LEU A 70 1.84 -11.81 4.35
C LEU A 70 0.82 -12.96 4.38
N ARG A 71 -0.25 -12.83 3.59
CA ARG A 71 -1.32 -13.85 3.45
C ARG A 71 -1.88 -14.31 4.80
N PRO A 72 -2.53 -13.39 5.57
CA PRO A 72 -3.16 -13.74 6.85
C PRO A 72 -4.22 -14.85 6.72
N ASP A 73 -4.79 -15.03 5.52
CA ASP A 73 -5.78 -16.06 5.19
C ASP A 73 -5.26 -17.51 5.28
N LEU A 74 -3.94 -17.72 5.33
CA LEU A 74 -3.33 -19.05 5.41
C LEU A 74 -3.15 -19.57 6.84
N GLU A 75 -3.37 -18.74 7.87
CA GLU A 75 -3.29 -19.11 9.30
C GLU A 75 -1.95 -19.75 9.75
N THR A 76 -0.86 -19.54 9.00
CA THR A 76 0.46 -20.14 9.30
C THR A 76 1.28 -19.40 10.36
N GLN A 77 0.81 -18.25 10.84
CA GLN A 77 1.47 -17.39 11.83
C GLN A 77 2.93 -17.02 11.44
N PRO A 78 3.14 -16.34 10.30
CA PRO A 78 4.48 -15.98 9.85
C PRO A 78 5.16 -14.99 10.81
N ARG A 79 6.49 -15.11 10.96
CA ARG A 79 7.31 -14.20 11.79
C ARG A 79 7.93 -13.03 11.03
N VAL A 80 7.66 -12.95 9.73
CA VAL A 80 8.03 -11.81 8.89
C VAL A 80 6.80 -10.92 8.75
N HIS A 81 6.93 -9.66 9.15
CA HIS A 81 5.86 -8.68 9.10
C HIS A 81 6.28 -7.51 8.22
N TYR A 82 5.29 -6.90 7.57
CA TYR A 82 5.49 -5.85 6.58
C TYR A 82 4.90 -4.55 7.09
N LYS A 83 5.72 -3.49 7.13
CA LYS A 83 5.23 -2.15 7.37
C LYS A 83 4.74 -1.56 6.06
N ASN A 84 3.49 -1.11 6.08
CA ASN A 84 2.84 -0.60 4.90
C ASN A 84 2.82 -1.66 3.76
N LEU A 85 2.14 -2.79 3.97
CA LEU A 85 1.98 -3.85 2.96
C LEU A 85 0.99 -3.46 1.85
N TRP A 86 -0.01 -2.66 2.20
CA TRP A 86 -1.07 -2.18 1.30
C TRP A 86 -0.65 -1.46 -0.01
N ARG A 87 0.59 -0.99 -0.16
CA ARG A 87 1.17 -0.33 -1.36
C ARG A 87 1.38 -1.38 -2.42
N TYR A 88 1.43 -2.64 -2.01
CA TYR A 88 1.58 -3.80 -2.86
C TYR A 88 0.27 -4.59 -3.01
N THR A 89 -0.59 -4.58 -2.00
CA THR A 89 -1.78 -5.45 -1.95
C THR A 89 -3.12 -4.71 -2.11
N LYS A 90 -3.11 -3.39 -2.12
CA LYS A 90 -4.28 -2.52 -2.26
C LYS A 90 -4.08 -1.56 -3.43
N ALA A 91 -5.17 -1.00 -3.89
CA ALA A 91 -5.21 0.00 -4.93
C ALA A 91 -5.44 1.41 -4.34
N PHE A 92 -5.35 2.40 -5.21
CA PHE A 92 -5.74 3.77 -4.90
C PHE A 92 -6.49 4.41 -6.06
N ILE A 93 -7.26 5.45 -5.75
CA ILE A 93 -7.84 6.37 -6.74
C ILE A 93 -7.17 7.73 -6.55
N ALA A 94 -6.59 8.28 -7.61
CA ALA A 94 -5.93 9.58 -7.58
C ALA A 94 -6.34 10.45 -8.77
N GLY A 95 -6.09 11.76 -8.68
CA GLY A 95 -6.30 12.70 -9.76
C GLY A 95 -5.86 14.10 -9.36
N SER A 96 -6.07 15.06 -10.27
CA SER A 96 -5.71 16.45 -10.05
C SER A 96 -6.88 17.36 -10.41
N VAL A 97 -7.12 18.41 -9.64
CA VAL A 97 -8.19 19.38 -9.90
C VAL A 97 -7.58 20.69 -10.39
N SER A 98 -8.14 21.24 -11.46
CA SER A 98 -7.69 22.49 -12.07
C SER A 98 -8.85 23.46 -12.32
N VAL A 99 -8.52 24.73 -12.54
CA VAL A 99 -9.44 25.78 -12.96
C VAL A 99 -8.79 26.65 -14.03
N GLU A 100 -9.59 27.21 -14.94
CA GLU A 100 -9.10 28.19 -15.91
C GLU A 100 -9.41 29.62 -15.46
N ARG A 101 -8.38 30.47 -15.36
CA ARG A 101 -8.49 31.87 -14.98
C ARG A 101 -7.77 32.73 -16.00
N GLY A 102 -8.51 33.56 -16.74
CA GLY A 102 -7.92 34.45 -17.74
C GLY A 102 -7.14 33.74 -18.85
N GLY A 103 -7.59 32.54 -19.27
CA GLY A 103 -6.93 31.74 -20.30
C GLY A 103 -5.72 30.92 -19.80
N VAL A 104 -5.47 30.89 -18.49
CA VAL A 104 -4.42 30.08 -17.86
C VAL A 104 -5.08 28.99 -17.03
N VAL A 105 -4.61 27.76 -17.21
CA VAL A 105 -5.04 26.61 -16.40
C VAL A 105 -4.14 26.52 -15.18
N ASP A 106 -4.73 26.69 -14.00
CA ASP A 106 -4.05 26.64 -12.70
C ASP A 106 -4.52 25.44 -11.89
N CYS A 107 -3.60 24.88 -11.08
CA CYS A 107 -3.94 23.88 -10.08
C CYS A 107 -4.88 24.46 -9.02
N LEU A 108 -5.96 23.76 -8.70
CA LEU A 108 -6.91 24.19 -7.68
C LEU A 108 -6.62 23.49 -6.36
N ALA A 109 -5.88 24.17 -5.49
CA ALA A 109 -5.65 23.73 -4.12
C ALA A 109 -6.89 23.98 -3.24
N GLY A 110 -7.13 23.10 -2.27
CA GLY A 110 -8.24 23.25 -1.31
C GLY A 110 -9.62 22.86 -1.85
N ALA A 111 -9.71 22.27 -3.04
CA ALA A 111 -10.95 21.68 -3.53
C ALA A 111 -11.32 20.50 -2.62
N MET A 112 -12.57 20.44 -2.18
CA MET A 112 -13.07 19.31 -1.42
C MET A 112 -13.29 18.13 -2.36
N VAL A 113 -12.69 16.99 -2.04
CA VAL A 113 -12.85 15.73 -2.74
C VAL A 113 -13.38 14.69 -1.77
N ALA A 114 -14.54 14.11 -2.09
CA ALA A 114 -15.17 13.04 -1.32
C ALA A 114 -15.18 11.75 -2.15
N LEU A 115 -14.72 10.65 -1.55
CA LEU A 115 -14.83 9.31 -2.12
C LEU A 115 -16.09 8.64 -1.57
N ARG A 116 -16.93 8.15 -2.47
CA ARG A 116 -18.13 7.39 -2.13
C ARG A 116 -18.05 5.97 -2.61
N HIS A 117 -18.68 5.09 -1.86
CA HIS A 117 -18.84 3.67 -2.18
C HIS A 117 -20.20 3.23 -1.64
N ASP A 118 -20.97 2.49 -2.43
CA ASP A 118 -22.32 2.02 -2.07
C ASP A 118 -23.27 3.13 -1.55
N GLY A 119 -23.13 4.34 -2.11
CA GLY A 119 -23.95 5.50 -1.77
C GLY A 119 -23.53 6.23 -0.49
N GLU A 120 -22.49 5.77 0.22
CA GLU A 120 -21.96 6.41 1.43
C GLU A 120 -20.61 7.09 1.16
N THR A 121 -20.37 8.24 1.78
CA THR A 121 -19.04 8.87 1.78
C THR A 121 -18.12 8.11 2.74
N ILE A 122 -17.06 7.52 2.22
CA ILE A 122 -16.11 6.70 3.00
C ILE A 122 -14.81 7.44 3.32
N ALA A 123 -14.49 8.50 2.58
CA ALA A 123 -13.34 9.35 2.84
C ALA A 123 -13.54 10.75 2.24
N GLU A 124 -12.90 11.75 2.84
CA GLU A 124 -12.85 13.12 2.33
C GLU A 124 -11.45 13.69 2.51
N GLN A 125 -11.03 14.52 1.58
CA GLN A 125 -9.79 15.29 1.68
C GLN A 125 -9.87 16.57 0.85
N GLN A 126 -8.89 17.44 1.05
CA GLN A 126 -8.69 18.58 0.17
C GLN A 126 -7.54 18.31 -0.78
N THR A 127 -7.65 18.83 -2.00
CA THR A 127 -6.54 18.84 -2.94
C THR A 127 -5.36 19.62 -2.37
N ASP A 128 -4.15 19.13 -2.65
CA ASP A 128 -2.93 19.79 -2.20
C ASP A 128 -2.58 21.01 -3.08
N LYS A 129 -1.39 21.59 -2.89
CA LYS A 129 -0.92 22.75 -3.64
C LYS A 129 -0.76 22.53 -5.16
N PHE A 130 -0.69 21.27 -5.60
CA PHE A 130 -0.64 20.87 -7.00
C PHE A 130 -2.01 20.48 -7.53
N GLY A 131 -3.07 20.65 -6.72
CA GLY A 131 -4.41 20.22 -7.07
C GLY A 131 -4.60 18.71 -6.91
N ASP A 132 -3.62 17.99 -6.38
CA ASP A 132 -3.62 16.54 -6.36
C ASP A 132 -4.43 15.99 -5.18
N PHE A 133 -5.09 14.86 -5.40
CA PHE A 133 -5.71 14.04 -4.37
C PHE A 133 -5.38 12.57 -4.59
N LYS A 134 -5.37 11.79 -3.50
CA LYS A 134 -5.20 10.34 -3.53
C LYS A 134 -5.96 9.67 -2.39
N PHE A 135 -6.87 8.76 -2.71
CA PHE A 135 -7.48 7.84 -1.75
C PHE A 135 -6.77 6.50 -1.83
N ASP A 136 -5.97 6.18 -0.82
CA ASP A 136 -5.15 4.98 -0.74
C ASP A 136 -5.86 3.85 0.03
N ARG A 137 -5.24 2.67 0.10
CA ARG A 137 -5.71 1.51 0.89
C ARG A 137 -7.04 0.90 0.40
N LEU A 138 -7.41 1.07 -0.87
CA LEU A 138 -8.69 0.60 -1.43
C LEU A 138 -8.62 -0.87 -1.87
N ALA A 139 -9.74 -1.59 -1.75
CA ALA A 139 -9.85 -2.93 -2.31
C ALA A 139 -10.10 -2.85 -3.82
N ALA A 140 -9.20 -3.46 -4.61
CA ALA A 140 -9.33 -3.62 -6.06
C ALA A 140 -9.99 -4.97 -6.36
N ASN A 141 -11.32 -4.98 -6.35
CA ASN A 141 -12.14 -6.18 -6.54
C ASN A 141 -13.34 -5.90 -7.47
N GLY A 142 -13.24 -4.87 -8.32
CA GLY A 142 -14.31 -4.44 -9.23
C GLY A 142 -15.40 -3.62 -8.55
N GLY A 143 -15.13 -3.08 -7.35
CA GLY A 143 -16.07 -2.22 -6.63
C GLY A 143 -16.29 -0.88 -7.36
N ALA A 144 -17.53 -0.38 -7.33
CA ALA A 144 -17.87 0.92 -7.89
C ALA A 144 -17.65 2.04 -6.86
N TYR A 145 -16.96 3.10 -7.27
CA TYR A 145 -16.70 4.29 -6.47
C TYR A 145 -17.14 5.53 -7.22
N GLU A 146 -17.44 6.58 -6.48
CA GLU A 146 -17.69 7.92 -7.02
C GLU A 146 -16.72 8.91 -6.35
N VAL A 147 -16.11 9.78 -7.15
CA VAL A 147 -15.26 10.87 -6.67
C VAL A 147 -16.00 12.18 -6.89
N ASP A 148 -16.56 12.71 -5.79
CA ASP A 148 -17.27 13.97 -5.77
C ASP A 148 -16.28 15.11 -5.50
N ILE A 149 -16.27 16.12 -6.37
CA ILE A 149 -15.34 17.25 -6.31
C ILE A 149 -16.13 18.56 -6.25
N SER A 150 -15.78 19.42 -5.30
CA SER A 150 -16.42 20.73 -5.13
C SER A 150 -15.43 21.79 -4.65
N ALA A 151 -15.67 23.04 -5.05
CA ALA A 151 -14.92 24.19 -4.58
C ALA A 151 -15.80 25.45 -4.64
N ASP A 152 -15.65 26.35 -3.67
CA ASP A 152 -16.43 27.59 -3.61
C ASP A 152 -16.30 28.43 -4.88
N GLY A 153 -17.43 28.77 -5.49
CA GLY A 153 -17.50 29.55 -6.73
C GLY A 153 -17.28 28.75 -8.01
N TYR A 154 -17.21 27.42 -7.94
CA TYR A 154 -17.06 26.53 -9.09
C TYR A 154 -18.17 25.47 -9.17
N THR A 155 -18.37 24.93 -10.37
CA THR A 155 -19.20 23.75 -10.62
C THR A 155 -18.68 22.54 -9.86
N THR A 156 -19.58 21.66 -9.43
CA THR A 156 -19.21 20.34 -8.91
C THR A 156 -18.92 19.37 -10.04
N SER A 157 -18.11 18.35 -9.78
CA SER A 157 -17.86 17.23 -10.70
C SER A 157 -18.00 15.91 -9.95
N VAL A 158 -18.45 14.87 -10.63
CA VAL A 158 -18.57 13.50 -10.10
C VAL A 158 -17.93 12.57 -11.11
N ILE A 159 -16.96 11.78 -10.68
CA ILE A 159 -16.27 10.80 -11.51
C ILE A 159 -16.58 9.39 -10.98
N GLU A 160 -17.23 8.58 -11.81
CA GLU A 160 -17.46 7.16 -11.52
C GLU A 160 -16.21 6.34 -11.85
N VAL A 161 -15.83 5.43 -10.96
CA VAL A 161 -14.65 4.56 -11.10
C VAL A 161 -15.03 3.13 -10.74
N ILE A 162 -14.77 2.17 -11.63
CA ILE A 162 -14.76 0.75 -11.28
C ILE A 162 -13.32 0.36 -10.96
N LEU A 163 -13.07 -0.08 -9.73
CA LEU A 163 -11.71 -0.29 -9.23
C LEU A 163 -11.30 -1.76 -9.32
N ASP A 164 -10.73 -2.15 -10.45
CA ASP A 164 -10.07 -3.46 -10.65
C ASP A 164 -8.57 -3.43 -10.35
N ASP A 165 -7.93 -2.27 -10.50
CA ASP A 165 -6.56 -1.97 -10.08
C ASP A 165 -6.50 -0.48 -9.69
N THR A 166 -5.31 0.03 -9.38
CA THR A 166 -5.05 1.44 -9.15
C THR A 166 -5.51 2.31 -10.31
N GLU A 167 -6.25 3.37 -10.01
CA GLU A 167 -6.79 4.29 -11.01
C GLU A 167 -6.30 5.73 -10.81
N ASN A 168 -5.93 6.36 -11.92
CA ASN A 168 -5.70 7.80 -12.00
C ASN A 168 -6.75 8.42 -12.93
N VAL A 169 -7.68 9.17 -12.36
CA VAL A 169 -8.79 9.79 -13.09
C VAL A 169 -8.38 11.04 -13.90
N GLY A 170 -7.09 11.42 -13.84
CA GLY A 170 -6.51 12.50 -14.63
C GLY A 170 -6.83 13.90 -14.09
N GLU A 171 -6.82 14.88 -15.01
CA GLU A 171 -7.19 16.27 -14.71
C GLU A 171 -8.71 16.43 -14.73
N ILE A 172 -9.27 16.86 -13.60
CA ILE A 172 -10.66 17.34 -13.50
C ILE A 172 -10.65 18.87 -13.48
N ARG A 173 -11.09 19.48 -14.59
CA ARG A 173 -11.22 20.93 -14.68
C ARG A 173 -12.61 21.39 -14.23
N LEU A 174 -12.67 22.22 -13.18
CA LEU A 174 -13.91 22.85 -12.75
C LEU A 174 -14.14 24.18 -13.48
N SER A 175 -15.40 24.48 -13.78
CA SER A 175 -15.81 25.77 -14.37
C SER A 175 -16.33 26.72 -13.30
N PRO A 176 -16.18 28.05 -13.44
CA PRO A 176 -16.86 29.01 -12.56
C PRO A 176 -18.39 28.84 -12.61
N LEU A 177 -19.07 29.13 -11.49
CA LEU A 177 -20.54 29.21 -11.42
C LEU A 177 -21.12 30.41 -12.16
#